data_AF-A0A9W8RZQ6-F1
#
_entry.id   AF-A0A9W8RZQ6-F1
#
_cell.length_a   1.000
_cell.length_b   1.000
_cell.length_c   1.000
_cell.angle_alpha   90.00
_cell.angle_beta   90.00
_cell.angle_gamma   90.00
#
_symmetry.space_group_name_H-M   'P 1'
#
loop_
_entity.id
_entity.type
_entity.pdbx_description
1 polymer ?
#
loop_
_entity_poly.entity_id
_entity_poly.type
_entity_poly.pdbx_seq_one_letter_code
_entity_poly.pdbx_strand_id
1 'polypeptide(L)'
;MSLDRAISSNCFGDNARIHQGDVNNYHSCSQDEKNKCLIDLRVTDPRDDKIRIEGFKGGLLKDSYRWILDHKDFQQWQQPDSGHRFLWIKGDPGKGKTMLLCGIIDELNTESDDLSPVVYFLCQATDARINNATAVLRGLIFMVVRSRPPLFRHLWKEYEHAGRQLFEDPNAFTALSTILATMVKSPEFDRGIIIIDALDECTKDLELLLKLIVKLSQYEVRCIVSSRNWPEIDILRVAAQSMVLRLELNERSISKAVQSFIAHRSVMDYLKSNCDDTFLWVTLVCEILEKPQNRPRHVFLKLKEFPSGLDAVYQRMLQYLLDSDDRNDCKQILEIALTVYRPISLEEMASLYKPPQNIRFGVNTLKEIIQASGSFLVLRGDFIYFIHQSAKDFLTGSVSTQSLTLNIEFTHCHVFSQCLVALTRTLKRNIYGLDHPGVLIEDVETPKPDPLTPIRYLCIYWVNHLHDCDPPEGYNALRDSGPVNQFLRRKLLNWLEALCLLRSIPVALRALKLIQNLLETFNRDTIDEENESLLSLTRDALRFVPYFKPAIEAAPLQVYVSGLAFSPERSLVRMLYHPNSIHD
;
A
#
# COMPACT_ATOMS: atom_id res chain seq x y z
N MET A 1 -21.23 -63.85 2.75
CA MET A 1 -22.43 -63.83 3.62
C MET A 1 -22.75 -62.38 3.88
N SER A 2 -23.73 -61.83 3.13
CA SER A 2 -24.28 -60.49 3.36
C SER A 2 -25.21 -60.55 4.58
N LEU A 3 -24.98 -59.70 5.57
CA LEU A 3 -25.91 -59.48 6.69
C LEU A 3 -26.67 -58.18 6.38
N ASP A 4 -27.72 -58.31 5.57
CA ASP A 4 -28.68 -57.22 5.38
C ASP A 4 -29.51 -57.05 6.65
N ARG A 5 -29.32 -55.93 7.35
CA ARG A 5 -30.24 -55.47 8.40
C ARG A 5 -31.21 -54.46 7.78
N ALA A 6 -32.43 -54.89 7.56
CA ALA A 6 -33.53 -53.99 7.22
C ALA A 6 -33.94 -53.17 8.45
N ILE A 7 -33.76 -51.85 8.41
CA ILE A 7 -34.33 -50.92 9.39
C ILE A 7 -35.69 -50.46 8.84
N SER A 8 -36.72 -51.27 9.02
CA SER A 8 -38.09 -50.94 8.62
C SER A 8 -38.95 -50.69 9.85
N SER A 9 -38.87 -49.50 10.45
CA SER A 9 -39.94 -48.91 11.29
C SER A 9 -39.50 -47.68 12.11
N ASN A 10 -38.74 -46.72 11.57
CA ASN A 10 -38.50 -45.45 12.28
C ASN A 10 -39.00 -44.28 11.44
N CYS A 11 -39.97 -43.53 11.97
CA CYS A 11 -40.34 -42.21 11.44
C CYS A 11 -39.34 -41.20 11.99
N PHE A 12 -38.41 -40.74 11.16
CA PHE A 12 -37.54 -39.63 11.51
C PHE A 12 -38.20 -38.33 11.04
N GLY A 13 -38.26 -37.31 11.90
CA GLY A 13 -38.72 -35.96 11.53
C GLY A 13 -37.74 -35.27 10.57
N ASP A 14 -38.17 -34.15 9.98
CA ASP A 14 -37.60 -33.46 8.81
C ASP A 14 -36.11 -33.02 8.90
N ASN A 15 -35.38 -33.35 9.97
CA ASN A 15 -33.97 -32.96 10.18
C ASN A 15 -33.05 -34.09 10.67
N ALA A 16 -33.36 -35.36 10.40
CA ALA A 16 -32.40 -36.44 10.67
C ALA A 16 -31.38 -36.60 9.52
N ARG A 17 -30.08 -36.50 9.82
CA ARG A 17 -28.99 -36.92 8.92
C ARG A 17 -28.49 -38.32 9.30
N ILE A 18 -28.52 -39.24 8.35
CA ILE A 18 -27.92 -40.57 8.47
C ILE A 18 -26.56 -40.54 7.78
N HIS A 19 -25.50 -40.92 8.49
CA HIS A 19 -24.17 -41.14 7.91
C HIS A 19 -23.95 -42.64 7.68
N GLN A 20 -23.75 -43.04 6.43
CA GLN A 20 -23.42 -44.40 6.05
C GLN A 20 -22.17 -44.39 5.15
N GLY A 21 -21.06 -44.90 5.67
CA GLY A 21 -19.79 -45.05 4.95
C GLY A 21 -18.56 -44.80 5.84
N ASP A 22 -17.52 -45.60 5.67
CA ASP A 22 -16.24 -45.49 6.38
C ASP A 22 -15.52 -44.18 6.01
N VAL A 23 -15.34 -43.30 6.99
CA VAL A 23 -14.72 -41.98 6.83
C VAL A 23 -13.21 -42.10 7.02
N ASN A 24 -12.46 -42.12 5.92
CA ASN A 24 -11.09 -41.61 5.91
C ASN A 24 -11.16 -40.07 5.91
N ASN A 25 -11.00 -39.46 7.09
CA ASN A 25 -10.95 -38.00 7.26
C ASN A 25 -9.70 -37.41 6.58
N TYR A 26 -9.83 -36.97 5.33
CA TYR A 26 -9.04 -35.86 4.83
C TYR A 26 -9.79 -34.58 5.23
N HIS A 27 -9.20 -33.76 6.10
CA HIS A 27 -9.74 -32.45 6.49
C HIS A 27 -10.05 -31.61 5.24
N SER A 28 -11.33 -31.48 4.87
CA SER A 28 -11.75 -30.61 3.78
C SER A 28 -11.93 -29.19 4.32
N CYS A 29 -11.04 -28.27 3.93
CA CYS A 29 -11.13 -26.83 4.20
C CYS A 29 -12.53 -26.27 3.85
N SER A 30 -13.22 -25.67 4.83
CA SER A 30 -14.54 -25.06 4.64
C SER A 30 -14.47 -23.80 3.76
N GLN A 31 -15.60 -23.40 3.16
CA GLN A 31 -15.62 -22.21 2.30
C GLN A 31 -15.29 -20.93 3.08
N ASP A 32 -15.70 -20.84 4.35
CA ASP A 32 -15.44 -19.69 5.20
C ASP A 32 -13.95 -19.56 5.56
N GLU A 33 -13.28 -20.69 5.80
CA GLU A 33 -11.83 -20.73 6.02
C GLU A 33 -11.05 -20.32 4.77
N LYS A 34 -11.49 -20.75 3.57
CA LYS A 34 -10.89 -20.28 2.31
C LYS A 34 -11.05 -18.78 2.16
N ASN A 35 -12.24 -18.26 2.41
CA ASN A 35 -12.52 -16.83 2.32
C ASN A 35 -11.64 -16.05 3.29
N LYS A 36 -11.49 -16.53 4.53
CA LYS A 36 -10.60 -15.93 5.53
C LYS A 36 -9.14 -15.92 5.09
N CYS A 37 -8.63 -17.03 4.55
CA CYS A 37 -7.28 -17.10 4.00
C CYS A 37 -7.05 -16.07 2.88
N LEU A 38 -8.01 -15.95 1.96
CA LEU A 38 -7.93 -14.98 0.86
C LEU A 38 -8.01 -13.53 1.35
N ILE A 39 -8.82 -13.25 2.37
CA ILE A 39 -8.88 -11.94 3.03
C ILE A 39 -7.53 -11.61 3.68
N ASP A 40 -6.97 -12.56 4.43
CA ASP A 40 -5.68 -12.38 5.10
C ASP A 40 -4.52 -12.26 4.12
N LEU A 41 -4.59 -12.89 2.93
CA LEU A 41 -3.61 -12.80 1.86
C LEU A 41 -3.67 -11.45 1.13
N ARG A 42 -4.87 -10.93 0.86
CA ARG A 42 -5.10 -9.76 0.00
C ARG A 42 -4.59 -8.47 0.65
N VAL A 43 -3.46 -7.95 0.16
CA VAL A 43 -3.02 -6.56 0.44
C VAL A 43 -3.70 -5.58 -0.51
N THR A 44 -3.80 -5.99 -1.77
CA THR A 44 -4.46 -5.30 -2.88
C THR A 44 -4.99 -6.36 -3.86
N ASP A 45 -5.81 -5.95 -4.82
CA ASP A 45 -6.07 -6.75 -6.02
C ASP A 45 -5.36 -6.09 -7.22
N PRO A 46 -4.33 -6.72 -7.81
CA PRO A 46 -3.60 -6.14 -8.92
C PRO A 46 -4.49 -5.77 -10.13
N ARG A 47 -5.66 -6.40 -10.29
CA ARG A 47 -6.62 -6.06 -11.35
C ARG A 47 -7.26 -4.70 -11.12
N ASP A 48 -7.67 -4.43 -9.88
CA ASP A 48 -8.20 -3.13 -9.48
C ASP A 48 -7.10 -2.05 -9.58
N ASP A 49 -5.86 -2.40 -9.25
CA ASP A 49 -4.71 -1.51 -9.41
C ASP A 49 -4.46 -1.14 -10.88
N LYS A 50 -4.51 -2.10 -11.80
CA LYS A 50 -4.38 -1.84 -13.25
C LYS A 50 -5.46 -0.87 -13.73
N ILE A 51 -6.74 -1.14 -13.43
CA ILE A 51 -7.87 -0.27 -13.81
C ILE A 51 -7.66 1.15 -13.30
N ARG A 52 -7.26 1.28 -12.02
CA ARG A 52 -6.98 2.57 -11.40
C ARG A 52 -5.81 3.30 -12.05
N ILE A 53 -4.74 2.59 -12.39
CA ILE A 53 -3.55 3.17 -13.04
C ILE A 53 -3.88 3.66 -14.45
N GLU A 54 -4.59 2.86 -15.24
CA GLU A 54 -4.99 3.22 -16.60
C GLU A 54 -5.91 4.43 -16.61
N GLY A 55 -6.96 4.42 -15.78
CA GLY A 55 -7.85 5.56 -15.63
C GLY A 55 -7.10 6.83 -15.22
N PHE A 56 -6.12 6.71 -14.31
CA PHE A 56 -5.30 7.83 -13.88
C PHE A 56 -4.40 8.40 -14.98
N LYS A 57 -3.79 7.54 -15.81
CA LYS A 57 -2.85 7.97 -16.85
C LYS A 57 -3.52 8.43 -18.16
N GLY A 58 -4.83 8.66 -18.13
CA GLY A 58 -5.61 9.14 -19.28
C GLY A 58 -6.11 8.02 -20.21
N GLY A 59 -6.18 6.79 -19.69
CA GLY A 59 -6.54 5.61 -20.45
C GLY A 59 -5.34 4.94 -21.13
N LEU A 60 -5.59 3.75 -21.67
CA LEU A 60 -4.61 2.97 -22.39
C LEU A 60 -4.79 3.18 -23.90
N LEU A 61 -3.83 3.85 -24.54
CA LEU A 61 -3.84 4.07 -25.99
C LEU A 61 -3.12 2.93 -26.72
N LYS A 62 -3.86 2.18 -27.54
CA LYS A 62 -3.33 1.01 -28.28
C LYS A 62 -2.10 1.36 -29.13
N ASP A 63 -2.15 2.49 -29.82
CA ASP A 63 -1.05 2.95 -30.68
C ASP A 63 0.23 3.30 -29.89
N SER A 64 0.13 3.53 -28.58
CA SER A 64 1.30 3.85 -27.74
C SER A 64 2.07 2.62 -27.27
N TYR A 65 1.49 1.41 -27.32
CA TYR A 65 2.19 0.18 -26.93
C TYR A 65 2.36 -0.82 -28.08
N ARG A 66 1.53 -0.80 -29.12
CA ARG A 66 1.47 -1.82 -30.17
C ARG A 66 2.82 -2.16 -30.81
N TRP A 67 3.73 -1.19 -30.91
CA TRP A 67 5.08 -1.39 -31.45
C TRP A 67 5.85 -2.53 -30.74
N ILE A 68 5.54 -2.83 -29.47
CA ILE A 68 6.19 -3.90 -28.72
C ILE A 68 5.83 -5.28 -29.25
N LEU A 69 4.59 -5.45 -29.75
CA LEU A 69 4.08 -6.73 -30.25
C LEU A 69 4.85 -7.15 -31.52
N ASP A 70 5.32 -6.17 -32.29
CA ASP A 70 6.12 -6.37 -33.49
C ASP A 70 7.64 -6.41 -33.19
N HIS A 71 8.05 -6.22 -31.93
CA HIS A 71 9.47 -6.18 -31.58
C HIS A 71 10.05 -7.61 -31.52
N LYS A 72 11.22 -7.81 -32.14
CA LYS A 72 11.88 -9.12 -32.27
C LYS A 72 12.03 -9.86 -30.93
N ASP A 73 12.43 -9.15 -29.86
CA ASP A 73 12.67 -9.77 -28.56
C ASP A 73 11.36 -10.21 -27.90
N PHE A 74 10.27 -9.47 -28.12
CA PHE A 74 8.94 -9.82 -27.61
C PHE A 74 8.37 -11.03 -28.35
N GLN A 75 8.46 -11.03 -29.68
CA GLN A 75 8.05 -12.16 -30.50
C GLN A 75 8.85 -13.43 -30.15
N GLN A 76 10.16 -13.30 -29.96
CA GLN A 76 11.00 -14.42 -29.56
C GLN A 76 10.65 -14.93 -28.15
N TRP A 77 10.35 -14.05 -27.19
CA TRP A 77 9.87 -14.42 -25.86
C TRP A 77 8.49 -15.12 -25.89
N GLN A 78 7.62 -14.74 -26.82
CA GLN A 78 6.28 -15.32 -26.94
C GLN A 78 6.32 -16.77 -27.48
N GLN A 79 7.33 -17.12 -28.29
CA GLN A 79 7.50 -18.45 -28.87
C GLN A 79 7.86 -19.50 -27.81
N PRO A 80 7.06 -20.57 -27.62
CA PRO A 80 7.33 -21.61 -26.62
C PRO A 80 8.69 -22.29 -26.77
N ASP A 81 9.16 -22.46 -28.00
CA ASP A 81 10.37 -23.22 -28.34
C ASP A 81 11.64 -22.35 -28.40
N SER A 82 11.55 -21.05 -28.11
CA SER A 82 12.71 -20.14 -28.24
C SER A 82 13.79 -20.37 -27.18
N GLY A 83 13.47 -21.12 -26.12
CA GLY A 83 14.32 -21.28 -24.94
C GLY A 83 14.41 -20.01 -24.08
N HIS A 84 13.81 -18.90 -24.51
CA HIS A 84 13.84 -17.64 -23.80
C HIS A 84 12.53 -17.36 -23.09
N ARG A 85 12.55 -17.48 -21.76
CA ARG A 85 11.35 -17.37 -20.91
C ARG A 85 11.31 -16.09 -20.10
N PHE A 86 12.30 -15.21 -20.25
CA PHE A 86 12.44 -14.00 -19.44
C PHE A 86 12.68 -12.78 -20.33
N LEU A 87 11.79 -11.79 -20.25
CA LEU A 87 11.93 -10.51 -20.95
C LEU A 87 12.06 -9.38 -19.92
N TRP A 88 13.17 -8.63 -20.00
CA TRP A 88 13.38 -7.47 -19.14
C TRP A 88 13.24 -6.17 -19.93
N ILE A 89 12.24 -5.36 -19.57
CA ILE A 89 12.01 -4.03 -20.16
C ILE A 89 12.60 -2.96 -19.25
N LYS A 90 13.66 -2.29 -19.71
CA LYS A 90 14.32 -1.19 -19.02
C LYS A 90 13.90 0.14 -19.63
N GLY A 91 13.68 1.13 -18.77
CA GLY A 91 13.33 2.47 -19.23
C GLY A 91 13.49 3.50 -18.13
N ASP A 92 13.92 4.70 -18.49
CA ASP A 92 13.98 5.84 -17.59
C ASP A 92 12.56 6.28 -17.12
N PRO A 93 12.47 7.12 -16.07
CA PRO A 93 11.20 7.62 -15.59
C PRO A 93 10.38 8.30 -16.71
N GLY A 94 9.08 8.05 -16.75
CA GLY A 94 8.18 8.70 -17.70
C GLY A 94 8.22 8.17 -19.14
N LYS A 95 9.05 7.17 -19.47
CA LYS A 95 9.10 6.52 -20.80
C LYS A 95 7.93 5.55 -21.09
N GLY A 96 6.94 5.45 -20.19
CA GLY A 96 5.71 4.70 -20.43
C GLY A 96 5.72 3.21 -20.07
N LYS A 97 6.74 2.69 -19.37
CA LYS A 97 6.86 1.27 -18.96
C LYS A 97 5.55 0.65 -18.44
N THR A 98 4.95 1.25 -17.42
CA THR A 98 3.69 0.75 -16.84
C THR A 98 2.56 0.65 -17.87
N MET A 99 2.41 1.66 -18.73
CA MET A 99 1.35 1.65 -19.76
C MET A 99 1.65 0.63 -20.87
N LEU A 100 2.93 0.46 -21.21
CA LEU A 100 3.39 -0.59 -22.12
C LEU A 100 3.05 -1.98 -21.56
N LEU A 101 3.34 -2.25 -20.29
CA LEU A 101 3.01 -3.52 -19.64
C LEU A 101 1.50 -3.72 -19.49
N CYS A 102 0.73 -2.66 -19.22
CA CYS A 102 -0.74 -2.74 -19.21
C CYS A 102 -1.29 -3.18 -20.59
N GLY A 103 -0.74 -2.64 -21.68
CA GLY A 103 -1.06 -3.07 -23.04
C GLY A 103 -0.68 -4.52 -23.33
N ILE A 104 0.52 -4.93 -22.92
CA ILE A 104 0.94 -6.33 -23.05
C ILE A 104 0.01 -7.27 -22.26
N ILE A 105 -0.38 -6.89 -21.04
CA ILE A 105 -1.33 -7.67 -20.23
C ILE A 105 -2.67 -7.84 -20.95
N ASP A 106 -3.21 -6.79 -21.57
CA ASP A 106 -4.49 -6.87 -22.29
C ASP A 106 -4.41 -7.76 -23.53
N GLU A 107 -3.33 -7.65 -24.32
CA GLU A 107 -3.12 -8.51 -25.49
C GLU A 107 -2.94 -9.99 -25.06
N LEU A 108 -2.14 -10.25 -24.02
CA LEU A 108 -1.92 -11.60 -23.52
C LEU A 108 -3.19 -12.24 -22.93
N ASN A 109 -4.03 -11.47 -22.23
CA ASN A 109 -5.32 -11.95 -21.72
C ASN A 109 -6.33 -12.22 -22.85
N THR A 110 -6.22 -11.50 -23.97
CA THR A 110 -7.10 -11.68 -25.14
C THR A 110 -6.68 -12.90 -25.95
N GLU A 111 -5.37 -13.15 -26.07
CA GLU A 111 -4.79 -14.28 -26.82
C GLU A 111 -4.73 -15.58 -26.00
N SER A 112 -4.80 -15.50 -24.67
CA SER A 112 -4.79 -16.68 -23.81
C SER A 112 -6.11 -17.43 -23.90
N ASP A 113 -6.07 -18.71 -24.28
CA ASP A 113 -7.13 -19.65 -23.90
C ASP A 113 -7.21 -19.70 -22.35
N ASP A 114 -8.36 -20.11 -21.80
CA ASP A 114 -8.59 -20.34 -20.35
C ASP A 114 -7.49 -21.17 -19.66
N LEU A 115 -6.61 -21.80 -20.44
CA LEU A 115 -5.50 -22.67 -20.10
C LEU A 115 -4.17 -21.98 -19.75
N SER A 116 -3.92 -20.69 -20.02
CA SER A 116 -2.66 -20.02 -19.62
C SER A 116 -2.88 -18.85 -18.64
N PRO A 117 -2.63 -19.02 -17.33
CA PRO A 117 -2.89 -17.95 -16.36
C PRO A 117 -1.87 -16.80 -16.52
N VAL A 118 -2.35 -15.58 -16.77
CA VAL A 118 -1.56 -14.35 -16.69
C VAL A 118 -1.74 -13.73 -15.30
N VAL A 119 -0.65 -13.68 -14.53
CA VAL A 119 -0.64 -13.08 -13.19
C VAL A 119 0.36 -11.93 -13.15
N TYR A 120 -0.01 -10.85 -12.50
CA TYR A 120 0.80 -9.64 -12.54
C TYR A 120 0.76 -8.83 -11.25
N PHE A 121 1.77 -8.00 -11.05
CA PHE A 121 1.84 -7.05 -9.95
C PHE A 121 2.46 -5.74 -10.44
N LEU A 122 1.86 -4.62 -10.03
CA LEU A 122 2.28 -3.28 -10.43
C LEU A 122 2.82 -2.56 -9.20
N CYS A 123 4.14 -2.52 -9.03
CA CYS A 123 4.77 -1.83 -7.90
C CYS A 123 4.45 -0.33 -7.93
N GLN A 124 4.21 0.27 -6.75
CA GLN A 124 4.01 1.71 -6.62
C GLN A 124 4.75 2.26 -5.43
N ALA A 125 5.89 2.91 -5.65
CA ALA A 125 6.75 3.42 -4.59
C ALA A 125 6.04 4.47 -3.72
N THR A 126 5.05 5.15 -4.30
CA THR A 126 4.19 6.13 -3.63
C THR A 126 3.16 5.52 -2.65
N ASP A 127 3.05 4.19 -2.55
CA ASP A 127 2.13 3.49 -1.66
C ASP A 127 2.84 2.35 -0.90
N ALA A 128 3.07 2.51 0.42
CA ALA A 128 3.83 1.52 1.20
C ALA A 128 3.16 0.15 1.31
N ARG A 129 1.87 0.05 0.97
CA ARG A 129 1.17 -1.23 0.93
C ARG A 129 1.69 -2.13 -0.20
N ILE A 130 2.15 -1.53 -1.30
CA ILE A 130 2.49 -2.24 -2.55
C ILE A 130 3.88 -1.88 -3.09
N ASN A 131 4.78 -1.41 -2.22
CA ASN A 131 6.17 -1.09 -2.55
C ASN A 131 7.20 -2.02 -1.87
N ASN A 132 6.79 -3.22 -1.45
CA ASN A 132 7.67 -4.16 -0.76
C ASN A 132 7.56 -5.57 -1.35
N ALA A 133 8.63 -6.35 -1.23
CA ALA A 133 8.73 -7.66 -1.84
C ALA A 133 7.64 -8.65 -1.37
N THR A 134 7.28 -8.61 -0.08
CA THR A 134 6.22 -9.45 0.47
C THR A 134 4.86 -9.13 -0.15
N ALA A 135 4.54 -7.85 -0.36
CA ALA A 135 3.31 -7.44 -1.04
C ALA A 135 3.23 -7.93 -2.49
N VAL A 136 4.36 -7.89 -3.21
CA VAL A 136 4.47 -8.46 -4.57
C VAL A 136 4.07 -9.93 -4.55
N LEU A 137 4.65 -10.73 -3.65
CA LEU A 137 4.32 -12.16 -3.54
C LEU A 137 2.87 -12.41 -3.15
N ARG A 138 2.34 -11.64 -2.20
CA ARG A 138 0.95 -11.76 -1.78
C ARG A 138 -0.01 -11.46 -2.93
N GLY A 139 0.25 -10.42 -3.72
CA GLY A 139 -0.55 -10.07 -4.89
C GLY A 139 -0.46 -11.11 -6.01
N LEU A 140 0.75 -11.60 -6.32
CA LEU A 140 0.94 -12.66 -7.31
C LEU A 140 0.23 -13.96 -6.89
N ILE A 141 0.42 -14.43 -5.66
CA ILE A 141 -0.23 -15.64 -5.14
C ILE A 141 -1.75 -15.47 -5.14
N PHE A 142 -2.25 -14.29 -4.75
CA PHE A 142 -3.68 -13.98 -4.79
C PHE A 142 -4.25 -14.11 -6.21
N MET A 143 -3.54 -13.59 -7.22
CA MET A 143 -3.92 -13.78 -8.61
C MET A 143 -3.86 -15.24 -9.06
N VAL A 144 -2.80 -15.97 -8.70
CA VAL A 144 -2.62 -17.40 -9.03
C VAL A 144 -3.78 -18.24 -8.50
N VAL A 145 -4.14 -18.11 -7.23
CA VAL A 145 -5.24 -18.91 -6.64
C VAL A 145 -6.61 -18.48 -7.17
N ARG A 146 -6.75 -17.25 -7.66
CA ARG A 146 -7.99 -16.76 -8.26
C ARG A 146 -8.16 -17.22 -9.69
N SER A 147 -7.11 -17.21 -10.49
CA SER A 147 -7.12 -17.71 -11.87
C SER A 147 -7.11 -19.24 -11.92
N ARG A 148 -6.47 -19.89 -10.94
CA ARG A 148 -6.35 -21.35 -10.84
C ARG A 148 -6.67 -21.86 -9.43
N PRO A 149 -7.97 -22.08 -9.13
CA PRO A 149 -8.42 -22.56 -7.82
C PRO A 149 -7.73 -23.83 -7.30
N PRO A 150 -7.36 -24.83 -8.14
CA PRO A 150 -6.65 -26.03 -7.64
C PRO A 150 -5.31 -25.72 -6.97
N LEU A 151 -4.63 -24.63 -7.35
CA LEU A 151 -3.34 -24.24 -6.76
C LEU A 151 -3.48 -23.74 -5.32
N PHE A 152 -4.69 -23.39 -4.88
CA PHE A 152 -4.96 -22.97 -3.49
C PHE A 152 -4.48 -23.99 -2.46
N ARG A 153 -4.46 -25.29 -2.78
CA ARG A 153 -3.96 -26.35 -1.89
C ARG A 153 -2.52 -26.12 -1.41
N HIS A 154 -1.69 -25.49 -2.22
CA HIS A 154 -0.29 -25.19 -1.86
C HIS A 154 -0.19 -24.05 -0.85
N LEU A 155 -1.11 -23.09 -0.91
CA LEU A 155 -1.24 -22.03 0.09
C LEU A 155 -1.88 -22.56 1.38
N TRP A 156 -2.96 -23.33 1.24
CA TRP A 156 -3.74 -23.82 2.37
C TRP A 156 -2.90 -24.65 3.34
N LYS A 157 -2.04 -25.53 2.81
CA LYS A 157 -1.17 -26.40 3.62
C LYS A 157 -0.37 -25.63 4.68
N GLU A 158 0.15 -24.46 4.31
CA GLU A 158 0.95 -23.62 5.21
C GLU A 158 0.04 -22.71 6.05
N TYR A 159 -1.03 -22.19 5.47
CA TYR A 159 -1.97 -21.29 6.16
C TYR A 159 -2.78 -21.98 7.26
N GLU A 160 -3.14 -23.25 7.11
CA GLU A 160 -3.87 -24.02 8.12
C GLU A 160 -3.15 -24.04 9.49
N HIS A 161 -1.81 -24.02 9.46
CA HIS A 161 -0.97 -24.05 10.66
C HIS A 161 -0.62 -22.64 11.17
N ALA A 162 -0.26 -21.72 10.27
CA ALA A 162 0.25 -20.40 10.62
C ALA A 162 -0.83 -19.30 10.68
N GLY A 163 -1.98 -19.52 10.05
CA GLY A 163 -3.02 -18.53 9.84
C GLY A 163 -2.47 -17.24 9.23
N ARG A 164 -3.00 -16.10 9.68
CA ARG A 164 -2.59 -14.76 9.22
C ARG A 164 -1.08 -14.47 9.37
N GLN A 165 -0.40 -15.11 10.32
CA GLN A 165 1.02 -14.87 10.56
C GLN A 165 1.88 -15.29 9.37
N LEU A 166 1.44 -16.27 8.57
CA LEU A 166 2.08 -16.66 7.31
C LEU A 166 2.41 -15.47 6.41
N PHE A 167 1.61 -14.41 6.50
CA PHE A 167 1.73 -13.23 5.65
C PHE A 167 2.29 -12.00 6.34
N GLU A 168 2.48 -12.03 7.66
CA GLU A 168 2.85 -10.86 8.48
C GLU A 168 4.12 -11.08 9.33
N ASP A 169 4.57 -12.32 9.46
CA ASP A 169 5.77 -12.65 10.24
C ASP A 169 7.07 -12.21 9.51
N PRO A 170 8.20 -12.10 10.23
CA PRO A 170 9.49 -11.72 9.63
C PRO A 170 10.01 -12.68 8.54
N ASN A 171 9.51 -13.91 8.51
CA ASN A 171 9.82 -14.95 7.53
C ASN A 171 8.76 -15.05 6.42
N ALA A 172 7.75 -14.17 6.39
CA ALA A 172 6.64 -14.24 5.44
C ALA A 172 7.13 -14.25 4.00
N PHE A 173 8.14 -13.44 3.67
CA PHE A 173 8.77 -13.45 2.35
C PHE A 173 9.30 -14.84 1.98
N THR A 174 10.01 -15.50 2.89
CA THR A 174 10.60 -16.84 2.67
C THR A 174 9.52 -17.90 2.48
N ALA A 175 8.48 -17.87 3.31
CA ALA A 175 7.35 -18.80 3.22
C ALA A 175 6.60 -18.63 1.89
N LEU A 176 6.25 -17.39 1.53
CA LEU A 176 5.55 -17.07 0.30
C LEU A 176 6.39 -17.34 -0.95
N SER A 177 7.70 -17.11 -0.89
CA SER A 177 8.63 -17.47 -1.96
C SER A 177 8.59 -18.97 -2.25
N THR A 178 8.52 -19.79 -1.20
CA THR A 178 8.42 -21.24 -1.30
C THR A 178 7.07 -21.65 -1.89
N ILE A 179 5.97 -21.08 -1.39
CA ILE A 179 4.61 -21.35 -1.90
C ILE A 179 4.50 -21.01 -3.38
N LEU A 180 4.93 -19.81 -3.80
CA LEU A 180 4.89 -19.40 -5.20
C LEU A 180 5.75 -20.32 -6.07
N ALA A 181 6.97 -20.65 -5.63
CA ALA A 181 7.86 -21.58 -6.34
C ALA A 181 7.24 -22.99 -6.50
N THR A 182 6.47 -23.46 -5.52
CA THR A 182 5.73 -24.72 -5.63
C THR A 182 4.55 -24.60 -6.60
N MET A 183 3.80 -23.50 -6.57
CA MET A 183 2.68 -23.26 -7.48
C MET A 183 3.12 -23.22 -8.94
N VAL A 184 4.20 -22.50 -9.27
CA VAL A 184 4.68 -22.35 -10.66
C VAL A 184 5.27 -23.64 -11.24
N LYS A 185 5.68 -24.60 -10.39
CA LYS A 185 6.14 -25.92 -10.82
C LYS A 185 5.02 -26.92 -11.00
N SER A 186 3.82 -26.58 -10.54
CA SER A 186 2.67 -27.47 -10.61
C SER A 186 2.18 -27.54 -12.06
N PRO A 187 1.79 -28.72 -12.57
CA PRO A 187 1.18 -28.85 -13.89
C PRO A 187 -0.07 -27.97 -14.07
N GLU A 188 -0.76 -27.62 -12.99
CA GLU A 188 -1.92 -26.73 -13.01
C GLU A 188 -1.59 -25.26 -13.34
N PHE A 189 -0.31 -24.86 -13.26
CA PHE A 189 0.21 -23.57 -13.72
C PHE A 189 0.91 -23.67 -15.09
N ASP A 190 0.49 -24.63 -15.92
CA ASP A 190 1.03 -24.83 -17.26
C ASP A 190 1.00 -23.53 -18.09
N ARG A 191 2.12 -23.25 -18.76
CA ARG A 191 2.35 -22.07 -19.61
C ARG A 191 2.02 -20.71 -18.96
N GLY A 192 1.96 -20.66 -17.63
CA GLY A 192 1.65 -19.44 -16.89
C GLY A 192 2.64 -18.31 -17.17
N ILE A 193 2.14 -17.08 -17.10
CA ILE A 193 2.89 -15.86 -17.35
C ILE A 193 2.88 -15.01 -16.06
N ILE A 194 4.06 -14.62 -15.60
CA ILE A 194 4.25 -13.72 -14.47
C ILE A 194 4.74 -12.37 -15.00
N ILE A 195 4.07 -11.28 -14.60
CA ILE A 195 4.47 -9.92 -14.99
C ILE A 195 4.68 -9.05 -13.76
N ILE A 196 5.85 -8.44 -13.61
CA ILE A 196 6.13 -7.53 -12.49
C ILE A 196 6.58 -6.18 -13.05
N ASP A 197 5.72 -5.17 -12.93
CA ASP A 197 6.03 -3.80 -13.38
C ASP A 197 6.78 -3.02 -12.29
N ALA A 198 7.71 -2.17 -12.74
CA ALA A 198 8.43 -1.18 -11.96
C ALA A 198 9.13 -1.75 -10.72
N LEU A 199 10.02 -2.73 -10.90
CA LEU A 199 10.80 -3.32 -9.81
C LEU A 199 11.59 -2.29 -9.00
N ASP A 200 12.04 -1.19 -9.62
CA ASP A 200 12.69 -0.07 -8.94
C ASP A 200 11.78 0.64 -7.93
N GLU A 201 10.46 0.47 -8.03
CA GLU A 201 9.50 1.02 -7.09
C GLU A 201 9.24 0.11 -5.88
N CYS A 202 9.89 -1.05 -5.80
CA CYS A 202 9.94 -1.87 -4.59
C CYS A 202 11.06 -1.37 -3.67
N THR A 203 10.70 -0.61 -2.62
CA THR A 203 11.64 0.08 -1.73
C THR A 203 12.11 -0.77 -0.54
N LYS A 204 11.38 -1.85 -0.21
CA LYS A 204 11.75 -2.79 0.87
C LYS A 204 11.96 -4.20 0.32
N ASP A 205 13.08 -4.81 0.72
CA ASP A 205 13.46 -6.19 0.38
C ASP A 205 13.61 -6.47 -1.13
N LEU A 206 13.92 -5.44 -1.94
CA LEU A 206 14.13 -5.58 -3.38
C LEU A 206 15.16 -6.65 -3.72
N GLU A 207 16.29 -6.70 -3.02
CA GLU A 207 17.35 -7.68 -3.27
C GLU A 207 16.83 -9.13 -3.15
N LEU A 208 15.95 -9.39 -2.16
CA LEU A 208 15.34 -10.69 -1.98
C LEU A 208 14.38 -11.03 -3.14
N LEU A 209 13.58 -10.05 -3.57
CA LEU A 209 12.69 -10.19 -4.72
C LEU A 209 13.47 -10.50 -6.00
N LEU A 210 14.56 -9.77 -6.27
CA LEU A 210 15.39 -9.98 -7.45
C LEU A 210 16.00 -11.38 -7.47
N LYS A 211 16.54 -11.86 -6.34
CA LYS A 211 17.06 -13.23 -6.20
C LYS A 211 15.99 -14.28 -6.48
N LEU A 212 14.77 -14.06 -5.99
CA LEU A 212 13.64 -14.95 -6.28
C LEU A 212 13.27 -14.93 -7.77
N ILE A 213 13.19 -13.76 -8.40
CA ILE A 213 12.88 -13.64 -9.84
C ILE A 213 13.90 -14.41 -10.68
N VAL A 214 15.20 -14.29 -10.36
CA VAL A 214 16.26 -15.08 -11.01
C VAL A 214 16.02 -16.58 -10.80
N LYS A 215 15.67 -17.02 -9.59
CA LYS A 215 15.34 -18.42 -9.32
C LYS A 215 14.12 -18.91 -10.10
N LEU A 216 13.06 -18.10 -10.19
CA LEU A 216 11.84 -18.42 -10.93
C LEU A 216 12.10 -18.54 -12.44
N SER A 217 13.02 -17.74 -12.98
CA SER A 217 13.40 -17.80 -14.40
C SER A 217 14.01 -19.15 -14.83
N GLN A 218 14.41 -19.99 -13.89
CA GLN A 218 14.93 -21.35 -14.13
C GLN A 218 13.83 -22.39 -14.29
N TYR A 219 12.57 -22.04 -14.04
CA TYR A 219 11.41 -22.94 -14.15
C TYR A 219 10.71 -22.79 -15.50
N GLU A 220 9.70 -23.62 -15.75
CA GLU A 220 8.87 -23.57 -16.96
C GLU A 220 7.79 -22.49 -16.86
N VAL A 221 8.21 -21.25 -16.57
CA VAL A 221 7.32 -20.09 -16.43
C VAL A 221 7.85 -18.95 -17.28
N ARG A 222 6.94 -18.25 -17.98
CA ARG A 222 7.30 -17.04 -18.72
C ARG A 222 7.20 -15.83 -17.81
N CYS A 223 8.20 -14.96 -17.86
CA CYS A 223 8.28 -13.79 -17.02
C CYS A 223 8.55 -12.53 -17.86
N ILE A 224 7.80 -11.46 -17.59
CA ILE A 224 8.13 -10.11 -18.02
C ILE A 224 8.36 -9.26 -16.78
N VAL A 225 9.46 -8.52 -16.74
CA VAL A 225 9.69 -7.54 -15.69
C VAL A 225 10.03 -6.19 -16.28
N SER A 226 9.63 -5.12 -15.60
CA SER A 226 10.04 -3.76 -15.97
C SER A 226 10.79 -3.07 -14.82
N SER A 227 11.74 -2.19 -15.17
CA SER A 227 12.44 -1.37 -14.18
C SER A 227 13.12 -0.14 -14.78
N ARG A 228 13.59 0.77 -13.93
CA ARG A 228 14.61 1.77 -14.27
C ARG A 228 15.98 1.14 -14.53
N ASN A 229 16.90 1.95 -15.05
CA ASN A 229 18.30 1.61 -15.31
C ASN A 229 19.17 1.62 -14.04
N TRP A 230 18.70 1.02 -12.94
CA TRP A 230 19.42 1.01 -11.66
C TRP A 230 20.42 -0.16 -11.56
N PRO A 231 21.68 0.08 -11.12
CA PRO A 231 22.71 -0.95 -11.01
C PRO A 231 22.31 -2.14 -10.12
N GLU A 232 21.55 -1.91 -9.07
CA GLU A 232 21.10 -2.92 -8.11
C GLU A 232 20.21 -3.99 -8.77
N ILE A 233 19.52 -3.64 -9.86
CA ILE A 233 18.61 -4.51 -10.61
C ILE A 233 19.36 -5.32 -11.68
N ASP A 234 20.61 -4.97 -12.02
CA ASP A 234 21.39 -5.64 -13.07
C ASP A 234 21.70 -7.12 -12.78
N ILE A 235 21.46 -7.61 -11.56
CA ILE A 235 21.45 -9.05 -11.25
C ILE A 235 20.49 -9.85 -12.17
N LEU A 236 19.42 -9.22 -12.66
CA LEU A 236 18.46 -9.86 -13.57
C LEU A 236 19.05 -10.17 -14.95
N ARG A 237 20.23 -9.65 -15.31
CA ARG A 237 20.91 -10.03 -16.57
C ARG A 237 21.18 -11.52 -16.65
N VAL A 238 21.40 -12.18 -15.51
CA VAL A 238 21.61 -13.64 -15.46
C VAL A 238 20.35 -14.37 -15.95
N ALA A 239 19.17 -13.86 -15.61
CA ALA A 239 17.88 -14.42 -16.03
C ALA A 239 17.52 -14.01 -17.47
N ALA A 240 17.69 -12.73 -17.81
CA ALA A 240 17.32 -12.18 -19.11
C ALA A 240 18.27 -12.63 -20.23
N GLN A 241 19.51 -12.98 -19.92
CA GLN A 241 20.56 -13.24 -20.90
C GLN A 241 20.67 -12.07 -21.89
N SER A 242 20.31 -12.27 -23.16
CA SER A 242 20.27 -11.24 -24.20
C SER A 242 18.93 -10.50 -24.32
N MET A 243 17.86 -10.95 -23.65
CA MET A 243 16.51 -10.38 -23.76
C MET A 243 16.29 -9.17 -22.84
N VAL A 244 17.10 -8.15 -23.05
CA VAL A 244 16.98 -6.87 -22.35
C VAL A 244 16.56 -5.79 -23.34
N LEU A 245 15.30 -5.43 -23.29
CA LEU A 245 14.72 -4.39 -24.12
C LEU A 245 14.87 -3.04 -23.42
N ARG A 246 15.66 -2.15 -23.99
CA ARG A 246 15.84 -0.78 -23.48
C ARG A 246 14.97 0.18 -24.27
N LEU A 247 14.08 0.90 -23.59
CA LEU A 247 13.20 1.88 -24.25
C LEU A 247 14.01 3.02 -24.88
N GLU A 248 15.15 3.39 -24.29
CA GLU A 248 16.05 4.44 -24.79
C GLU A 248 16.71 4.08 -26.13
N LEU A 249 16.97 2.78 -26.37
CA LEU A 249 17.53 2.31 -27.63
C LEU A 249 16.46 2.14 -28.73
N ASN A 250 15.19 2.32 -28.37
CA ASN A 250 14.04 2.23 -29.26
C ASN A 250 13.43 3.60 -29.55
N GLU A 251 14.24 4.66 -29.52
CA GLU A 251 13.86 6.07 -29.66
C GLU A 251 12.78 6.26 -30.75
N ARG A 252 13.02 5.82 -31.99
CA ARG A 252 12.03 5.95 -33.09
C ARG A 252 10.65 5.38 -32.78
N SER A 253 10.56 4.25 -32.08
CA SER A 253 9.29 3.62 -31.69
C SER A 253 8.63 4.40 -30.56
N ILE A 254 9.43 4.85 -29.58
CA ILE A 254 8.95 5.68 -28.47
C ILE A 254 8.49 7.05 -28.97
N SER A 255 9.25 7.74 -29.83
CA SER A 255 8.84 9.03 -30.38
C SER A 255 7.53 8.90 -31.15
N LYS A 256 7.33 7.83 -31.94
CA LYS A 256 6.04 7.58 -32.61
C LYS A 256 4.90 7.34 -31.62
N ALA A 257 5.15 6.57 -30.56
CA ALA A 257 4.16 6.30 -29.53
C ALA A 257 3.77 7.57 -28.74
N VAL A 258 4.76 8.42 -28.42
CA VAL A 258 4.57 9.73 -27.77
C VAL A 258 3.86 10.70 -28.71
N GLN A 259 4.20 10.73 -30.00
CA GLN A 259 3.50 11.55 -30.99
C GLN A 259 2.04 11.16 -31.15
N SER A 260 1.74 9.85 -31.12
CA SER A 260 0.35 9.34 -31.17
C SER A 260 -0.43 9.76 -29.92
N PHE A 261 0.23 9.76 -28.76
CA PHE A 261 -0.32 10.26 -27.50
C PHE A 261 -0.54 11.79 -27.53
N ILE A 262 0.40 12.57 -28.07
CA ILE A 262 0.27 14.03 -28.24
C ILE A 262 -0.86 14.38 -29.22
N ALA A 263 -1.03 13.62 -30.31
CA ALA A 263 -2.07 13.87 -31.30
C ALA A 263 -3.48 13.84 -30.69
N HIS A 264 -3.67 13.07 -29.61
CA HIS A 264 -4.91 13.04 -28.85
C HIS A 264 -5.12 14.27 -27.93
N ARG A 265 -4.12 15.13 -27.73
CA ARG A 265 -4.11 16.22 -26.72
C ARG A 265 -4.22 17.66 -27.28
N SER A 266 -4.50 17.85 -28.57
CA SER A 266 -4.84 19.15 -29.21
C SER A 266 -3.78 20.29 -29.22
N VAL A 267 -2.56 20.06 -28.73
CA VAL A 267 -1.43 21.03 -28.80
C VAL A 267 -0.23 20.32 -29.41
N MET A 268 0.21 20.68 -30.62
CA MET A 268 1.05 19.75 -31.40
C MET A 268 2.53 20.10 -31.55
N ASP A 269 2.91 21.31 -31.97
CA ASP A 269 4.27 21.46 -32.52
C ASP A 269 5.38 21.63 -31.47
N TYR A 270 5.14 22.41 -30.41
CA TYR A 270 6.15 22.59 -29.37
C TYR A 270 6.31 21.34 -28.50
N LEU A 271 5.20 20.63 -28.18
CA LEU A 271 5.26 19.38 -27.41
C LEU A 271 6.08 18.31 -28.15
N LYS A 272 5.89 18.18 -29.47
CA LYS A 272 6.66 17.25 -30.30
C LYS A 272 8.17 17.55 -30.25
N SER A 273 8.56 18.82 -30.25
CA SER A 273 9.97 19.22 -30.30
C SER A 273 10.68 19.23 -28.94
N ASN A 274 9.96 19.20 -27.80
CA ASN A 274 10.57 19.39 -26.47
C ASN A 274 10.29 18.26 -25.47
N CYS A 275 9.43 17.29 -25.81
CA CYS A 275 9.05 16.21 -24.88
C CYS A 275 10.15 15.20 -24.57
N ASP A 276 11.25 15.20 -25.32
CA ASP A 276 12.39 14.29 -25.15
C ASP A 276 11.93 12.82 -24.98
N ASP A 277 10.96 12.42 -25.80
CA ASP A 277 10.32 11.10 -25.79
C ASP A 277 9.80 10.64 -24.42
N THR A 278 9.32 11.59 -23.61
CA THR A 278 8.85 11.34 -22.25
C THR A 278 7.35 11.63 -22.14
N PHE A 279 6.54 10.56 -22.07
CA PHE A 279 5.08 10.66 -21.89
C PHE A 279 4.71 11.49 -20.66
N LEU A 280 5.43 11.29 -19.54
CA LEU A 280 5.16 12.02 -18.30
C LEU A 280 5.37 13.53 -18.47
N TRP A 281 6.39 13.95 -19.22
CA TRP A 281 6.61 15.37 -19.52
C TRP A 281 5.42 15.95 -20.28
N VAL A 282 4.93 15.25 -21.31
CA VAL A 282 3.77 15.68 -22.09
C VAL A 282 2.54 15.83 -21.19
N THR A 283 2.26 14.83 -20.35
CA THR A 283 1.13 14.87 -19.43
C THR A 283 1.23 16.04 -18.46
N LEU A 284 2.40 16.25 -17.83
CA LEU A 284 2.63 17.34 -16.88
C LEU A 284 2.42 18.70 -17.53
N VAL A 285 3.00 18.93 -18.72
CA VAL A 285 2.87 20.20 -19.44
C VAL A 285 1.42 20.43 -19.86
N CYS A 286 0.73 19.41 -20.40
CA CYS A 286 -0.69 19.51 -20.73
C CYS A 286 -1.55 19.84 -19.51
N GLU A 287 -1.39 19.12 -18.39
CA GLU A 287 -2.14 19.38 -17.15
C GLU A 287 -1.90 20.79 -16.60
N ILE A 288 -0.66 21.27 -16.65
CA ILE A 288 -0.35 22.63 -16.21
C ILE A 288 -1.01 23.66 -17.13
N LEU A 289 -1.03 23.42 -18.45
CA LEU A 289 -1.63 24.34 -19.43
C LEU A 289 -3.17 24.33 -19.39
N GLU A 290 -3.79 23.19 -19.10
CA GLU A 290 -5.24 23.02 -18.97
C GLU A 290 -5.82 23.70 -17.71
N LYS A 291 -4.99 24.21 -16.79
CA LYS A 291 -5.47 24.92 -15.58
C LYS A 291 -6.34 26.14 -15.93
N PRO A 292 -7.47 26.38 -15.22
CA PRO A 292 -8.42 27.48 -15.52
C PRO A 292 -7.79 28.88 -15.49
N GLN A 293 -6.70 29.05 -14.75
CA GLN A 293 -5.97 30.30 -14.61
C GLN A 293 -5.22 30.69 -15.89
N ASN A 294 -4.99 29.73 -16.79
CA ASN A 294 -4.34 29.97 -18.07
C ASN A 294 -5.37 30.44 -19.10
N ARG A 295 -5.25 31.71 -19.50
CA ARG A 295 -6.07 32.23 -20.61
C ARG A 295 -5.63 31.53 -21.91
N PRO A 296 -6.56 31.04 -22.75
CA PRO A 296 -6.23 30.34 -24.00
C PRO A 296 -5.23 31.09 -24.88
N ARG A 297 -5.35 32.42 -24.95
CA ARG A 297 -4.45 33.31 -25.70
C ARG A 297 -2.99 33.34 -25.21
N HIS A 298 -2.71 32.93 -23.97
CA HIS A 298 -1.37 32.91 -23.39
C HIS A 298 -0.78 31.49 -23.30
N VAL A 299 -1.55 30.45 -23.64
CA VAL A 299 -1.10 29.04 -23.57
C VAL A 299 0.17 28.84 -24.37
N PHE A 300 0.26 29.40 -25.58
CA PHE A 300 1.45 29.28 -26.44
C PHE A 300 2.69 29.99 -25.88
N LEU A 301 2.52 31.07 -25.12
CA LEU A 301 3.62 31.77 -24.46
C LEU A 301 4.10 30.96 -23.25
N LYS A 302 3.17 30.48 -22.41
CA LYS A 302 3.50 29.63 -21.25
C LYS A 302 4.12 28.30 -21.66
N LEU A 303 3.67 27.72 -22.79
CA LEU A 303 4.23 26.49 -23.33
C LEU A 303 5.74 26.61 -23.59
N LYS A 304 6.22 27.79 -24.02
CA LYS A 304 7.66 28.06 -24.21
C LYS A 304 8.46 28.21 -22.92
N GLU A 305 7.80 28.31 -21.77
CA GLU A 305 8.46 28.39 -20.46
C GLU A 305 8.84 27.01 -19.92
N PHE A 306 8.40 25.91 -20.55
CA PHE A 306 8.71 24.54 -20.13
C PHE A 306 9.89 23.97 -20.92
N PRO A 307 11.08 23.89 -20.32
CA PRO A 307 12.24 23.26 -20.95
C PRO A 307 12.04 21.76 -21.13
N SER A 308 12.83 21.15 -22.01
CA SER A 308 12.92 19.70 -22.17
C SER A 308 13.45 19.02 -20.91
N GLY A 309 12.93 17.83 -20.61
CA GLY A 309 13.37 16.99 -19.49
C GLY A 309 12.56 17.19 -18.20
N LEU A 310 12.44 16.12 -17.42
CA LEU A 310 11.59 16.09 -16.22
C LEU A 310 12.10 17.01 -15.10
N ASP A 311 13.39 17.01 -14.81
CA ASP A 311 13.97 17.83 -13.73
C ASP A 311 13.73 19.32 -13.96
N ALA A 312 13.85 19.77 -15.22
CA ALA A 312 13.67 21.16 -15.57
C ALA A 312 12.18 21.58 -15.50
N VAL A 313 11.25 20.67 -15.82
CA VAL A 313 9.81 20.87 -15.59
C VAL A 313 9.48 20.88 -14.09
N TYR A 314 10.05 19.96 -13.30
CA TYR A 314 9.86 19.96 -11.86
C TYR A 314 10.42 21.21 -11.19
N GLN A 315 11.59 21.70 -11.62
CA GLN A 315 12.13 22.97 -11.17
C GLN A 315 11.20 24.13 -11.50
N ARG A 316 10.58 24.12 -12.69
CA ARG A 316 9.59 25.15 -13.07
C ARG A 316 8.31 25.07 -12.21
N MET A 317 7.81 23.86 -11.96
CA MET A 317 6.68 23.61 -11.07
C MET A 317 6.97 24.08 -9.64
N LEU A 318 8.18 23.80 -9.15
CA LEU A 318 8.66 24.25 -7.85
C LEU A 318 8.74 25.77 -7.77
N GLN A 319 9.26 26.43 -8.81
CA GLN A 319 9.31 27.89 -8.86
C GLN A 319 7.90 28.52 -8.80
N TYR A 320 6.93 27.98 -9.54
CA TYR A 320 5.55 28.48 -9.46
C TYR A 320 4.94 28.32 -8.07
N LEU A 321 5.29 27.26 -7.35
CA LEU A 321 4.89 27.07 -5.96
C LEU A 321 5.55 28.11 -5.04
N LEU A 322 6.86 28.34 -5.20
CA LEU A 322 7.62 29.30 -4.39
C LEU A 322 7.14 30.74 -4.60
N ASP A 323 6.70 31.07 -5.81
CA ASP A 323 6.18 32.39 -6.19
C ASP A 323 4.70 32.59 -5.79
N SER A 324 4.01 31.56 -5.30
CA SER A 324 2.60 31.62 -4.88
C SER A 324 2.42 32.28 -3.51
N ASP A 325 1.29 32.95 -3.31
CA ASP A 325 0.85 33.43 -1.99
C ASP A 325 0.63 32.25 -1.01
N ASP A 326 0.25 31.08 -1.54
CA ASP A 326 0.01 29.85 -0.78
C ASP A 326 1.31 29.06 -0.50
N ARG A 327 2.50 29.61 -0.77
CA ARG A 327 3.78 28.86 -0.74
C ARG A 327 4.01 28.08 0.56
N ASN A 328 3.65 28.65 1.72
CA ASN A 328 3.88 28.03 3.01
C ASN A 328 2.92 26.86 3.24
N ASP A 329 1.68 27.00 2.80
CA ASP A 329 0.66 25.96 2.91
C ASP A 329 0.95 24.82 1.93
N CYS A 330 1.30 25.16 0.68
CA CYS A 330 1.77 24.21 -0.31
C CYS A 330 3.01 23.45 0.17
N LYS A 331 3.98 24.15 0.78
CA LYS A 331 5.17 23.53 1.37
C LYS A 331 4.77 22.51 2.43
N GLN A 332 3.95 22.90 3.42
CA GLN A 332 3.56 22.00 4.50
C GLN A 332 2.80 20.77 3.98
N ILE A 333 1.88 20.95 3.02
CA ILE A 333 1.14 19.82 2.42
C ILE A 333 2.09 18.90 1.66
N LEU A 334 3.07 19.43 0.92
CA LEU A 334 4.08 18.60 0.25
C LEU A 334 4.94 17.83 1.23
N GLU A 335 5.38 18.46 2.31
CA GLU A 335 6.14 17.80 3.39
C GLU A 335 5.34 16.65 4.00
N ILE A 336 4.07 16.90 4.36
CA ILE A 336 3.18 15.85 4.89
C ILE A 336 3.01 14.73 3.85
N ALA A 337 2.73 15.08 2.59
CA ALA A 337 2.55 14.08 1.53
C ALA A 337 3.81 13.22 1.30
N LEU A 338 5.02 13.79 1.47
CA LEU A 338 6.28 13.06 1.34
C LEU A 338 6.51 12.08 2.48
N THR A 339 6.04 12.39 3.69
CA THR A 339 6.26 11.59 4.90
C THR A 339 5.20 10.52 5.16
N VAL A 340 3.99 10.66 4.62
CA VAL A 340 2.93 9.67 4.83
C VAL A 340 3.23 8.32 4.16
N TYR A 341 2.91 7.22 4.85
CA TYR A 341 3.20 5.86 4.37
C TYR A 341 2.22 5.34 3.31
N ARG A 342 1.10 6.02 3.10
CA ARG A 342 0.14 5.68 2.04
C ARG A 342 -0.52 6.95 1.51
N PRO A 343 -1.14 6.90 0.31
CA PRO A 343 -2.04 7.95 -0.14
C PRO A 343 -3.03 8.33 0.98
N ILE A 344 -3.13 9.61 1.27
CA ILE A 344 -3.88 10.15 2.40
C ILE A 344 -5.16 10.82 1.91
N SER A 345 -6.26 10.62 2.61
CA SER A 345 -7.52 11.28 2.24
C SER A 345 -7.51 12.76 2.59
N LEU A 346 -8.43 13.54 2.00
CA LEU A 346 -8.59 14.96 2.30
C LEU A 346 -8.91 15.21 3.77
N GLU A 347 -9.76 14.38 4.39
CA GLU A 347 -10.11 14.52 5.82
C GLU A 347 -8.94 14.17 6.74
N GLU A 348 -8.13 13.17 6.37
CA GLU A 348 -6.91 12.81 7.10
C GLU A 348 -5.85 13.90 6.95
N MET A 349 -5.62 14.40 5.74
CA MET A 349 -4.71 15.53 5.49
C MET A 349 -5.15 16.77 6.25
N ALA A 350 -6.46 17.06 6.29
CA ALA A 350 -7.00 18.16 7.06
C ALA A 350 -6.78 18.01 8.57
N SER A 351 -6.63 16.79 9.07
CA SER A 351 -6.30 16.50 10.47
C SER A 351 -4.80 16.62 10.79
N LEU A 352 -3.94 16.54 9.77
CA LEU A 352 -2.47 16.67 9.89
C LEU A 352 -1.96 18.08 9.54
N TYR A 353 -2.68 18.80 8.69
CA TYR A 353 -2.35 20.16 8.31
C TYR A 353 -2.64 21.12 9.46
N LYS A 354 -1.71 22.06 9.71
CA LYS A 354 -1.84 23.04 10.78
C LYS A 354 -2.01 24.43 10.16
N PRO A 355 -3.25 24.95 10.07
CA PRO A 355 -3.50 26.24 9.45
C PRO A 355 -2.79 27.38 10.17
N PRO A 356 -2.45 28.48 9.46
CA PRO A 356 -2.09 29.74 10.07
C PRO A 356 -3.18 30.20 11.06
N GLN A 357 -2.78 30.89 12.13
CA GLN A 357 -3.72 31.36 13.15
C GLN A 357 -4.81 32.25 12.52
N ASN A 358 -6.07 32.06 12.92
CA ASN A 358 -7.26 32.83 12.53
C ASN A 358 -7.89 32.54 11.15
N ILE A 359 -7.55 31.44 10.47
CA ILE A 359 -8.21 31.04 9.22
C ILE A 359 -9.19 29.88 9.48
N ARG A 360 -10.43 30.02 8.98
CA ARG A 360 -11.37 28.88 8.91
C ARG A 360 -10.86 27.91 7.85
N PHE A 361 -10.23 26.83 8.29
CA PHE A 361 -9.73 25.79 7.41
C PHE A 361 -10.77 24.69 7.20
N GLY A 362 -10.95 24.28 5.95
CA GLY A 362 -11.84 23.20 5.57
C GLY A 362 -11.37 22.49 4.30
N VAL A 363 -12.06 21.41 3.95
CA VAL A 363 -11.69 20.54 2.82
C VAL A 363 -11.62 21.30 1.48
N ASN A 364 -12.44 22.33 1.27
CA ASN A 364 -12.39 23.12 0.04
C ASN A 364 -11.11 23.98 -0.06
N THR A 365 -10.73 24.64 1.02
CA THR A 365 -9.45 25.37 1.10
C THR A 365 -8.27 24.42 0.91
N LEU A 366 -8.34 23.21 1.49
CA LEU A 366 -7.32 22.19 1.27
C LEU A 366 -7.21 21.81 -0.22
N LYS A 367 -8.34 21.65 -0.93
CA LYS A 367 -8.33 21.38 -2.37
C LYS A 367 -7.70 22.52 -3.17
N GLU A 368 -7.95 23.77 -2.79
CA GLU A 368 -7.34 24.95 -3.42
C GLU A 368 -5.82 24.93 -3.24
N ILE A 369 -5.32 24.68 -2.02
CA ILE A 369 -3.88 24.60 -1.75
C ILE A 369 -3.24 23.43 -2.53
N ILE A 370 -3.89 22.27 -2.60
CA ILE A 370 -3.41 21.13 -3.40
C ILE A 370 -3.33 21.49 -4.90
N GLN A 371 -4.30 22.25 -5.42
CA GLN A 371 -4.24 22.72 -6.81
C GLN A 371 -3.11 23.74 -7.03
N ALA A 372 -2.81 24.55 -6.01
CA ALA A 372 -1.74 25.53 -5.98
C ALA A 372 -0.34 24.90 -5.76
N SER A 373 -0.24 23.65 -5.29
CA SER A 373 1.03 22.97 -5.00
C SER A 373 1.81 22.52 -6.25
N GLY A 374 1.77 23.31 -7.32
CA GLY A 374 2.62 23.14 -8.51
C GLY A 374 2.33 21.90 -9.36
N SER A 375 1.19 21.24 -9.19
CA SER A 375 0.87 19.93 -9.82
C SER A 375 1.77 18.76 -9.38
N PHE A 376 2.54 18.90 -8.29
CA PHE A 376 3.24 17.77 -7.68
C PHE A 376 2.27 16.73 -7.09
N LEU A 377 1.11 17.21 -6.63
CA LEU A 377 0.05 16.42 -6.03
C LEU A 377 -1.18 16.40 -6.95
N VAL A 378 -1.85 15.26 -6.96
CA VAL A 378 -3.10 15.05 -7.68
C VAL A 378 -4.14 14.47 -6.73
N LEU A 379 -5.34 15.04 -6.77
CA LEU A 379 -6.50 14.51 -6.05
C LEU A 379 -7.21 13.45 -6.89
N ARG A 380 -7.40 12.25 -6.33
CA ARG A 380 -8.14 11.15 -6.95
C ARG A 380 -9.23 10.66 -6.02
N GLY A 381 -10.49 10.93 -6.37
CA GLY A 381 -11.58 10.83 -5.42
C GLY A 381 -11.31 11.76 -4.24
N ASP A 382 -11.28 11.21 -3.03
CA ASP A 382 -10.91 11.95 -1.82
C ASP A 382 -9.46 11.72 -1.37
N PHE A 383 -8.62 11.04 -2.17
CA PHE A 383 -7.24 10.71 -1.82
C PHE A 383 -6.21 11.53 -2.58
N ILE A 384 -5.15 11.93 -1.88
CA ILE A 384 -4.05 12.74 -2.38
C ILE A 384 -2.89 11.81 -2.75
N TYR A 385 -2.41 11.96 -3.98
CA TYR A 385 -1.29 11.20 -4.53
C TYR A 385 -0.21 12.14 -5.03
N PHE A 386 1.04 11.69 -5.04
CA PHE A 386 2.03 12.27 -5.93
C PHE A 386 1.69 11.97 -7.39
N ILE A 387 2.01 12.91 -8.26
CA ILE A 387 1.81 12.74 -9.69
C ILE A 387 2.63 11.58 -10.25
N HIS A 388 3.87 11.40 -9.75
CA HIS A 388 4.75 10.30 -10.13
C HIS A 388 5.87 10.10 -9.10
N GLN A 389 6.49 8.91 -9.07
CA GLN A 389 7.63 8.65 -8.19
C GLN A 389 8.83 9.59 -8.49
N SER A 390 9.12 9.88 -9.76
CA SER A 390 10.19 10.83 -10.11
C SER A 390 9.96 12.25 -9.59
N ALA A 391 8.72 12.64 -9.30
CA ALA A 391 8.43 13.91 -8.65
C ALA A 391 8.82 13.87 -7.16
N LYS A 392 8.60 12.74 -6.47
CA LYS A 392 9.15 12.52 -5.12
C LYS A 392 10.67 12.54 -5.16
N ASP A 393 11.27 11.78 -6.08
CA ASP A 393 12.72 11.67 -6.22
C ASP A 393 13.37 13.06 -6.41
N PHE A 394 12.78 13.90 -7.26
CA PHE A 394 13.19 15.29 -7.46
C PHE A 394 13.10 16.11 -6.17
N LEU A 395 11.98 16.06 -5.45
CA LEU A 395 11.78 16.82 -4.22
C LEU A 395 12.70 16.36 -3.08
N THR A 396 13.09 15.08 -3.05
CA THR A 396 14.05 14.54 -2.07
C THR A 396 15.51 14.64 -2.51
N GLY A 397 15.77 15.01 -3.77
CA GLY A 397 17.11 15.07 -4.36
C GLY A 397 17.90 16.32 -3.97
N SER A 398 19.21 16.32 -4.26
CA SER A 398 20.13 17.42 -3.90
C SER A 398 19.86 18.76 -4.61
N VAL A 399 19.07 18.75 -5.70
CA VAL A 399 18.74 19.96 -6.47
C VAL A 399 17.59 20.73 -5.83
N SER A 400 16.56 20.04 -5.30
CA SER A 400 15.45 20.68 -4.60
C SER A 400 15.89 21.30 -3.27
N THR A 401 16.84 20.67 -2.56
CA THR A 401 17.31 21.11 -1.24
C THR A 401 17.96 22.50 -1.25
N GLN A 402 18.41 22.98 -2.42
CA GLN A 402 18.94 24.33 -2.59
C GLN A 402 17.85 25.41 -2.71
N SER A 403 16.65 25.06 -3.20
CA SER A 403 15.55 26.01 -3.47
C SER A 403 14.42 25.91 -2.45
N LEU A 404 14.15 24.71 -1.92
CA LEU A 404 13.14 24.44 -0.92
C LEU A 404 13.70 23.43 0.10
N THR A 405 14.09 23.90 1.29
CA THR A 405 14.54 23.02 2.36
C THR A 405 13.34 22.28 2.95
N LEU A 406 13.24 20.99 2.63
CA LEU A 406 12.26 20.06 3.18
C LEU A 406 12.93 19.26 4.30
N ASN A 407 12.37 19.32 5.52
CA ASN A 407 12.88 18.55 6.64
C ASN A 407 11.93 17.39 6.94
N ILE A 408 12.24 16.23 6.35
CA ILE A 408 11.41 15.02 6.44
C ILE A 408 11.32 14.53 7.90
N GLU A 409 12.43 14.49 8.63
CA GLU A 409 12.49 14.03 10.04
C GLU A 409 11.64 14.93 10.96
N PHE A 410 11.80 16.25 10.84
CA PHE A 410 10.95 17.20 11.58
C PHE A 410 9.48 17.09 11.18
N THR A 411 9.20 16.78 9.91
CA THR A 411 7.84 16.56 9.44
C THR A 411 7.24 15.29 10.05
N HIS A 412 8.00 14.21 10.25
CA HIS A 412 7.52 13.04 11.00
C HIS A 412 7.12 13.44 12.42
N CYS A 413 7.90 14.30 13.10
CA CYS A 413 7.55 14.81 14.42
C CYS A 413 6.26 15.66 14.42
N HIS A 414 6.10 16.55 13.43
CA HIS A 414 4.88 17.32 13.23
C HIS A 414 3.67 16.41 13.03
N VAL A 415 3.77 15.44 12.11
CA VAL A 415 2.69 14.50 11.79
C VAL A 415 2.33 13.65 13.02
N PHE A 416 3.32 13.13 13.75
CA PHE A 416 3.12 12.42 15.02
C PHE A 416 2.32 13.28 16.03
N SER A 417 2.74 14.52 16.24
CA SER A 417 2.08 15.44 17.17
C SER A 417 0.62 15.70 16.78
N GLN A 418 0.36 15.99 15.50
CA GLN A 418 -1.00 16.18 14.99
C GLN A 418 -1.84 14.90 15.09
N CYS A 419 -1.24 13.72 14.88
CA CYS A 419 -1.93 12.45 15.08
C CYS A 419 -2.47 12.35 16.52
N LEU A 420 -1.61 12.56 17.53
CA LEU A 420 -2.04 12.46 18.93
C LEU A 420 -3.11 13.49 19.30
N VAL A 421 -3.01 14.73 18.81
CA VAL A 421 -4.02 15.77 19.04
C VAL A 421 -5.38 15.35 18.46
N ALA A 422 -5.42 14.96 17.18
CA ALA A 422 -6.65 14.58 16.50
C ALA A 422 -7.26 13.29 17.06
N LEU A 423 -6.43 12.28 17.37
CA LEU A 423 -6.88 11.05 18.02
C LEU A 423 -7.46 11.32 19.40
N THR A 424 -6.79 12.13 20.22
CA THR A 424 -7.26 12.46 21.58
C THR A 424 -8.60 13.19 21.55
N ARG A 425 -8.78 14.09 20.59
CA ARG A 425 -10.04 14.84 20.40
C ARG A 425 -11.19 13.96 19.93
N THR A 426 -10.92 13.01 19.05
CA THR A 426 -11.96 12.30 18.28
C THR A 426 -12.33 10.95 18.91
N LEU A 427 -11.35 10.21 19.42
CA LEU A 427 -11.58 8.89 20.02
C LEU A 427 -12.42 9.01 21.28
N LYS A 428 -13.51 8.25 21.34
CA LYS A 428 -14.40 8.11 22.49
C LYS A 428 -14.90 6.67 22.58
N ARG A 429 -15.39 6.28 23.76
CA ARG A 429 -15.95 4.95 23.97
C ARG A 429 -17.21 4.82 23.12
N ASN A 430 -17.37 3.66 22.47
CA ASN A 430 -18.49 3.37 21.59
C ASN A 430 -18.63 4.41 20.47
N ILE A 431 -17.55 4.63 19.73
CA ILE A 431 -17.48 5.69 18.71
C ILE A 431 -18.50 5.48 17.58
N TYR A 432 -18.88 4.23 17.30
CA TYR A 432 -19.93 3.87 16.33
C TYR A 432 -21.34 3.80 16.94
N GLY A 433 -21.49 3.96 18.25
CA GLY A 433 -22.81 3.96 18.90
C GLY A 433 -23.52 2.60 18.83
N LEU A 434 -22.79 1.49 18.96
CA LEU A 434 -23.35 0.14 18.96
C LEU A 434 -24.28 -0.08 20.16
N ASP A 435 -25.36 -0.83 19.94
CA ASP A 435 -26.45 -1.01 20.92
C ASP A 435 -26.01 -1.73 22.20
N HIS A 436 -25.18 -2.76 22.07
CA HIS A 436 -24.71 -3.55 23.20
C HIS A 436 -23.31 -4.15 23.00
N PRO A 437 -22.61 -4.56 24.08
CA PRO A 437 -21.24 -5.05 23.98
C PRO A 437 -21.02 -6.34 23.18
N GLY A 438 -22.08 -7.10 22.92
CA GLY A 438 -22.04 -8.36 22.15
C GLY A 438 -22.24 -8.22 20.64
N VAL A 439 -22.32 -7.01 20.08
CA VAL A 439 -22.47 -6.84 18.62
C VAL A 439 -21.21 -7.36 17.93
N LEU A 440 -21.37 -8.32 17.03
CA LEU A 440 -20.26 -8.91 16.30
C LEU A 440 -19.73 -7.94 15.25
N ILE A 441 -18.41 -7.93 15.03
CA ILE A 441 -17.76 -7.07 14.04
C ILE A 441 -18.30 -7.28 12.62
N GLU A 442 -18.85 -8.46 12.33
CA GLU A 442 -19.47 -8.81 11.05
C GLU A 442 -20.82 -8.11 10.85
N ASP A 443 -21.52 -7.81 11.95
CA ASP A 443 -22.83 -7.15 11.97
C ASP A 443 -22.72 -5.62 12.15
N VAL A 444 -21.51 -5.09 12.32
CA VAL A 444 -21.29 -3.65 12.52
C VAL A 444 -21.46 -2.90 11.19
N GLU A 445 -22.48 -2.05 11.12
CA GLU A 445 -22.63 -1.07 10.05
C GLU A 445 -21.78 0.18 10.30
N THR A 446 -21.15 0.71 9.25
CA THR A 446 -20.39 1.96 9.33
C THR A 446 -21.34 3.16 9.40
N PRO A 447 -21.27 4.01 10.47
CA PRO A 447 -22.11 5.20 10.57
C PRO A 447 -21.88 6.18 9.42
N LYS A 448 -22.87 7.02 9.12
CA LYS A 448 -22.75 8.11 8.14
C LYS A 448 -23.04 9.46 8.80
N PRO A 449 -22.06 10.38 8.88
CA PRO A 449 -20.66 10.23 8.44
C PRO A 449 -19.88 9.22 9.32
N ASP A 450 -18.86 8.57 8.74
CA ASP A 450 -17.98 7.66 9.49
C ASP A 450 -17.03 8.49 10.36
N PRO A 451 -17.14 8.44 11.71
CA PRO A 451 -16.31 9.25 12.60
C PRO A 451 -14.83 8.85 12.58
N LEU A 452 -14.48 7.69 12.02
CA LEU A 452 -13.09 7.25 11.86
C LEU A 452 -12.44 7.78 10.58
N THR A 453 -13.19 8.24 9.57
CA THR A 453 -12.64 8.77 8.31
C THR A 453 -11.48 9.75 8.50
N PRO A 454 -11.60 10.82 9.32
CA PRO A 454 -10.52 11.80 9.48
C PRO A 454 -9.29 11.26 10.25
N ILE A 455 -9.45 10.17 11.00
CA ILE A 455 -8.42 9.65 11.90
C ILE A 455 -7.93 8.23 11.53
N ARG A 456 -8.40 7.65 10.42
CA ARG A 456 -8.10 6.26 10.06
C ARG A 456 -6.61 6.04 9.82
N TYR A 457 -5.96 6.92 9.07
CA TYR A 457 -4.50 6.95 8.92
C TYR A 457 -3.80 7.09 10.27
N LEU A 458 -4.25 8.05 11.07
CA LEU A 458 -3.65 8.41 12.36
C LEU A 458 -3.69 7.21 13.32
N CYS A 459 -4.81 6.48 13.38
CA CYS A 459 -4.97 5.27 14.19
C CYS A 459 -3.91 4.20 13.86
N ILE A 460 -3.48 4.13 12.61
CA ILE A 460 -2.57 3.08 12.13
C ILE A 460 -1.09 3.49 12.26
N TYR A 461 -0.76 4.74 11.93
CA TYR A 461 0.63 5.15 11.67
C TYR A 461 1.26 6.11 12.67
N TRP A 462 0.54 6.57 13.72
CA TRP A 462 1.07 7.56 14.65
C TRP A 462 2.40 7.11 15.32
N VAL A 463 2.55 5.82 15.64
CA VAL A 463 3.80 5.29 16.22
C VAL A 463 4.91 5.17 15.17
N ASN A 464 4.58 4.89 13.91
CA ASN A 464 5.57 4.89 12.84
C ASN A 464 6.19 6.29 12.69
N HIS A 465 5.36 7.34 12.73
CA HIS A 465 5.87 8.72 12.73
C HIS A 465 6.68 9.07 13.98
N LEU A 466 6.34 8.52 15.15
CA LEU A 466 7.16 8.68 16.35
C LEU A 466 8.54 8.02 16.18
N HIS A 467 8.60 6.84 15.57
CA HIS A 467 9.85 6.14 15.33
C HIS A 467 10.76 6.85 14.32
N ASP A 468 10.18 7.44 13.27
CA ASP A 468 10.91 8.14 12.20
C ASP A 468 11.10 9.65 12.50
N CYS A 469 10.70 10.11 13.68
CA CYS A 469 10.90 11.47 14.17
C CYS A 469 12.34 11.68 14.67
N ASP A 470 12.83 12.92 14.61
CA ASP A 470 14.11 13.34 15.19
C ASP A 470 14.23 12.88 16.66
N PRO A 471 15.34 12.19 17.05
CA PRO A 471 15.41 11.52 18.35
C PRO A 471 15.16 12.42 19.57
N PRO A 472 15.70 13.65 19.67
CA PRO A 472 15.38 14.57 20.77
C PRO A 472 13.88 14.84 20.96
N GLU A 473 13.14 15.07 19.88
CA GLU A 473 11.68 15.31 19.97
C GLU A 473 10.93 14.01 20.31
N GLY A 474 11.31 12.89 19.70
CA GLY A 474 10.76 11.58 20.02
C GLY A 474 10.97 11.18 21.48
N TYR A 475 12.16 11.45 22.03
CA TYR A 475 12.51 11.19 23.42
C TYR A 475 11.70 12.02 24.40
N ASN A 476 11.49 13.31 24.11
CA ASN A 476 10.59 14.15 24.90
C ASN A 476 9.14 13.63 24.88
N ALA A 477 8.71 13.07 23.74
CA ALA A 477 7.38 12.48 23.63
C ALA A 477 7.18 11.22 24.51
N LEU A 478 8.27 10.49 24.77
CA LEU A 478 8.34 9.23 25.50
C LEU A 478 8.57 9.37 27.01
N ARG A 479 8.68 10.58 27.55
CA ARG A 479 8.73 10.81 29.00
C ARG A 479 7.38 10.46 29.65
N ASP A 480 7.38 10.24 30.96
CA ASP A 480 6.19 9.98 31.77
C ASP A 480 5.24 11.18 31.79
N SER A 481 5.76 12.40 31.74
CA SER A 481 4.96 13.62 31.53
C SER A 481 4.61 13.87 30.05
N GLY A 482 5.11 13.03 29.16
CA GLY A 482 5.02 13.18 27.72
C GLY A 482 3.65 12.82 27.12
N PRO A 483 3.38 13.28 25.89
CA PRO A 483 2.13 13.06 25.18
C PRO A 483 1.80 11.57 24.94
N VAL A 484 2.79 10.68 24.79
CA VAL A 484 2.54 9.24 24.59
C VAL A 484 1.93 8.61 25.84
N ASN A 485 2.49 8.89 27.02
CA ASN A 485 1.94 8.38 28.28
C ASN A 485 0.54 8.94 28.54
N GLN A 486 0.35 10.24 28.32
CA GLN A 486 -0.96 10.88 28.46
C GLN A 486 -2.02 10.25 27.53
N PHE A 487 -1.65 9.96 26.27
CA PHE A 487 -2.52 9.30 25.32
C PHE A 487 -2.87 7.87 25.75
N LEU A 488 -1.89 7.03 26.07
CA LEU A 488 -2.15 5.64 26.46
C LEU A 488 -2.96 5.54 27.76
N ARG A 489 -2.75 6.45 28.72
CA ARG A 489 -3.53 6.47 29.97
C ARG A 489 -4.99 6.86 29.78
N ARG A 490 -5.32 7.67 28.77
CA ARG A 490 -6.67 8.20 28.55
C ARG A 490 -7.44 7.54 27.41
N LYS A 491 -6.73 7.05 26.38
CA LYS A 491 -7.30 6.66 25.09
C LYS A 491 -6.90 5.27 24.59
N LEU A 492 -6.10 4.49 25.31
CA LEU A 492 -5.69 3.13 24.92
C LEU A 492 -6.89 2.26 24.53
N LEU A 493 -7.92 2.15 25.37
CA LEU A 493 -9.07 1.31 25.02
C LEU A 493 -9.90 1.87 23.86
N ASN A 494 -10.02 3.19 23.74
CA ASN A 494 -10.71 3.82 22.60
C ASN A 494 -9.94 3.60 21.28
N TRP A 495 -8.62 3.61 21.35
CA TRP A 495 -7.76 3.31 20.21
C TRP A 495 -7.85 1.82 19.82
N LEU A 496 -7.90 0.90 20.79
CA LEU A 496 -8.14 -0.52 20.52
C LEU A 496 -9.53 -0.77 19.92
N GLU A 497 -10.58 -0.10 20.41
CA GLU A 497 -11.92 -0.13 19.81
C GLU A 497 -11.86 0.32 18.34
N ALA A 498 -11.26 1.47 18.07
CA ALA A 498 -11.12 2.00 16.72
C ALA A 498 -10.33 1.05 15.80
N LEU A 499 -9.22 0.48 16.28
CA LEU A 499 -8.46 -0.51 15.52
C LEU A 499 -9.25 -1.80 15.26
N CYS A 500 -10.14 -2.20 16.18
CA CYS A 500 -11.05 -3.32 15.93
C CYS A 500 -12.05 -3.01 14.82
N LEU A 501 -12.68 -1.83 14.86
CA LEU A 501 -13.60 -1.36 13.83
C LEU A 501 -12.91 -1.26 12.46
N LEU A 502 -11.62 -0.91 12.44
CA LEU A 502 -10.77 -0.91 11.26
C LEU A 502 -10.18 -2.30 10.90
N ARG A 503 -10.58 -3.38 11.59
CA ARG A 503 -10.08 -4.76 11.41
C ARG A 503 -8.55 -4.88 11.45
N SER A 504 -7.94 -4.06 12.30
CA SER A 504 -6.50 -3.77 12.32
C SER A 504 -5.87 -3.93 13.71
N ILE A 505 -6.44 -4.75 14.60
CA ILE A 505 -5.87 -5.04 15.93
C ILE A 505 -4.39 -5.46 15.92
N PRO A 506 -3.88 -6.24 14.96
CA PRO A 506 -2.44 -6.55 14.89
C PRO A 506 -1.53 -5.31 14.82
N VAL A 507 -2.04 -4.17 14.33
CA VAL A 507 -1.33 -2.88 14.35
C VAL A 507 -1.05 -2.43 15.77
N ALA A 508 -1.98 -2.61 16.71
CA ALA A 508 -1.80 -2.23 18.12
C ALA A 508 -0.58 -2.94 18.73
N LEU A 509 -0.43 -4.24 18.45
CA LEU A 509 0.67 -5.04 18.98
C LEU A 509 2.02 -4.57 18.42
N ARG A 510 2.11 -4.35 17.10
CA ARG A 510 3.32 -3.83 16.46
C ARG A 510 3.69 -2.44 17.00
N ALA A 511 2.70 -1.56 17.12
CA ALA A 511 2.86 -0.21 17.65
C ALA A 511 3.33 -0.22 19.11
N LEU A 512 2.69 -0.98 20.00
CA LEU A 512 3.11 -1.09 21.40
C LEU A 512 4.50 -1.71 21.54
N LYS A 513 4.85 -2.69 20.69
CA LYS A 513 6.18 -3.29 20.68
C LYS A 513 7.24 -2.29 20.22
N LEU A 514 6.91 -1.46 19.23
CA LEU A 514 7.79 -0.39 18.77
C LEU A 514 8.02 0.67 19.86
N ILE A 515 6.96 1.09 20.56
CA ILE A 515 7.07 1.98 21.74
C ILE A 515 7.97 1.35 22.80
N GLN A 516 7.78 0.06 23.12
CA GLN A 516 8.64 -0.63 24.10
C GLN A 516 10.12 -0.57 23.67
N ASN A 517 10.42 -0.87 22.41
CA ASN A 517 11.79 -0.87 21.91
C ASN A 517 12.42 0.53 21.96
N LEU A 518 11.63 1.58 21.63
CA LEU A 518 12.07 2.98 21.72
C LEU A 518 12.35 3.39 23.18
N LEU A 519 11.48 3.04 24.13
CA LEU A 519 11.70 3.30 25.56
C LEU A 519 12.93 2.58 26.11
N GLU A 520 13.12 1.32 25.73
CA GLU A 520 14.31 0.54 26.11
C GLU A 520 15.59 1.08 25.48
N THR A 521 15.50 1.81 24.37
CA THR A 521 16.64 2.49 23.75
C THR A 521 16.92 3.81 24.46
N PHE A 522 15.88 4.62 24.71
CA PHE A 522 15.97 5.84 25.51
C PHE A 522 16.63 5.61 26.87
N ASN A 523 16.25 4.55 27.60
CA ASN A 523 16.82 4.25 28.92
C ASN A 523 18.28 3.80 28.90
N ARG A 524 18.81 3.40 27.74
CA ARG A 524 20.25 3.17 27.59
C ARG A 524 21.01 4.48 27.36
N ASP A 525 20.35 5.45 26.74
CA ASP A 525 20.94 6.73 26.34
C ASP A 525 20.85 7.78 27.45
N THR A 526 19.90 7.65 28.39
CA THR A 526 19.68 8.58 29.51
C THR A 526 19.83 7.90 30.87
N ILE A 527 20.39 8.62 31.85
CA ILE A 527 20.53 8.15 33.24
C ILE A 527 19.21 8.31 34.02
N ASP A 528 18.30 9.14 33.54
CA ASP A 528 17.06 9.50 34.22
C ASP A 528 15.95 8.46 33.98
N GLU A 529 15.33 7.96 35.06
CA GLU A 529 14.18 7.02 35.05
C GLU A 529 12.84 7.71 34.67
N GLU A 530 12.88 8.75 33.83
CA GLU A 530 11.71 9.60 33.52
C GLU A 530 10.66 8.94 32.61
N ASN A 531 10.71 7.64 32.36
CA ASN A 531 9.75 6.93 31.51
C ASN A 531 9.30 5.56 32.04
N GLU A 532 9.67 5.20 33.28
CA GLU A 532 9.38 3.86 33.83
C GLU A 532 7.88 3.59 33.94
N SER A 533 7.08 4.62 34.23
CA SER A 533 5.63 4.46 34.30
C SER A 533 5.03 4.15 32.91
N LEU A 534 5.54 4.78 31.86
CA LEU A 534 5.13 4.52 30.49
C LEU A 534 5.60 3.14 30.03
N LEU A 535 6.83 2.73 30.36
CA LEU A 535 7.35 1.41 30.02
C LEU A 535 6.55 0.29 30.70
N SER A 536 6.21 0.46 31.98
CA SER A 536 5.37 -0.50 32.71
C SER A 536 3.96 -0.58 32.14
N LEU A 537 3.33 0.56 31.81
CA LEU A 537 2.03 0.60 31.14
C LEU A 537 2.06 -0.07 29.76
N THR A 538 3.10 0.19 28.98
CA THR A 538 3.29 -0.41 27.64
C THR A 538 3.44 -1.93 27.74
N ARG A 539 4.21 -2.43 28.71
CA ARG A 539 4.38 -3.86 28.98
C ARG A 539 3.07 -4.52 29.43
N ASP A 540 2.27 -3.84 30.26
CA ASP A 540 0.96 -4.35 30.66
C ASP A 540 -0.01 -4.40 29.48
N ALA A 541 -0.04 -3.35 28.63
CA ALA A 541 -0.82 -3.34 27.40
C ALA A 541 -0.42 -4.45 26.42
N LEU A 542 0.88 -4.74 26.29
CA LEU A 542 1.39 -5.86 25.48
C LEU A 542 0.96 -7.25 25.99
N ARG A 543 0.56 -7.38 27.26
CA ARG A 543 -0.04 -8.61 27.81
C ARG A 543 -1.56 -8.61 27.64
N PHE A 544 -2.18 -7.45 27.88
CA PHE A 544 -3.63 -7.25 27.78
C PHE A 544 -4.15 -7.54 26.37
N VAL A 545 -3.54 -6.93 25.34
CA VAL A 545 -4.06 -7.01 23.96
C VAL A 545 -4.09 -8.44 23.43
N PRO A 546 -3.01 -9.25 23.47
CA PRO A 546 -3.08 -10.63 22.99
C PRO A 546 -4.05 -11.51 23.78
N TYR A 547 -4.15 -11.31 25.09
CA TYR A 547 -5.02 -12.11 25.96
C TYR A 547 -6.50 -11.92 25.61
N PHE A 548 -6.92 -10.67 25.37
CA PHE A 548 -8.31 -10.35 25.03
C PHE A 548 -8.58 -10.23 23.53
N LYS A 549 -7.56 -10.40 22.68
CA LYS A 549 -7.67 -10.28 21.23
C LYS A 549 -8.86 -11.04 20.64
N PRO A 550 -9.11 -12.33 20.96
CA PRO A 550 -10.22 -13.06 20.37
C PRO A 550 -11.59 -12.43 20.66
N ALA A 551 -11.79 -11.94 21.89
CA ALA A 551 -13.04 -11.31 22.29
C ALA A 551 -13.21 -9.91 21.66
N ILE A 552 -12.13 -9.12 21.64
CA ILE A 552 -12.13 -7.77 21.06
C ILE A 552 -12.38 -7.85 19.55
N GLU A 553 -11.64 -8.71 18.83
CA GLU A 553 -11.80 -8.88 17.37
C GLU A 553 -13.18 -9.42 16.99
N ALA A 554 -13.81 -10.23 17.84
CA ALA A 554 -15.18 -10.69 17.62
C ALA A 554 -16.21 -9.59 17.87
N ALA A 555 -16.07 -8.82 18.94
CA ALA A 555 -17.01 -7.76 19.33
C ALA A 555 -16.26 -6.55 19.93
N PRO A 556 -16.19 -5.40 19.24
CA PRO A 556 -15.30 -4.28 19.60
C PRO A 556 -15.44 -3.78 21.03
N LEU A 557 -16.67 -3.73 21.55
CA LEU A 557 -16.97 -3.20 22.88
C LEU A 557 -16.56 -4.15 24.02
N GLN A 558 -16.18 -5.40 23.73
CA GLN A 558 -15.66 -6.33 24.73
C GLN A 558 -14.35 -5.83 25.37
N VAL A 559 -13.63 -4.91 24.71
CA VAL A 559 -12.46 -4.24 25.29
C VAL A 559 -12.79 -3.54 26.62
N TYR A 560 -14.01 -3.05 26.79
CA TYR A 560 -14.49 -2.39 28.02
C TYR A 560 -15.19 -3.34 29.00
N VAL A 561 -15.52 -4.56 28.56
CA VAL A 561 -16.31 -5.51 29.36
C VAL A 561 -15.43 -6.67 29.77
N SER A 562 -15.27 -7.68 28.91
CA SER A 562 -14.44 -8.83 29.22
C SER A 562 -12.98 -8.43 29.47
N GLY A 563 -12.47 -7.46 28.69
CA GLY A 563 -11.12 -6.95 28.84
C GLY A 563 -10.84 -6.44 30.26
N LEU A 564 -11.76 -5.66 30.83
CA LEU A 564 -11.58 -5.09 32.17
C LEU A 564 -11.99 -6.03 33.30
N ALA A 565 -13.08 -6.77 33.14
CA ALA A 565 -13.61 -7.65 34.19
C ALA A 565 -12.67 -8.82 34.49
N PHE A 566 -12.04 -9.39 33.46
CA PHE A 566 -11.17 -10.56 33.59
C PHE A 566 -9.67 -10.22 33.62
N SER A 567 -9.30 -8.94 33.55
CA SER A 567 -7.91 -8.53 33.77
C SER A 567 -7.52 -8.71 35.24
N PRO A 568 -6.27 -9.08 35.57
CA PRO A 568 -5.79 -9.11 36.95
C PRO A 568 -5.97 -7.75 37.65
N GLU A 569 -6.25 -7.74 38.96
CA GLU A 569 -6.46 -6.48 39.72
C GLU A 569 -5.24 -5.54 39.67
N ARG A 570 -4.03 -6.10 39.53
CA ARG A 570 -2.77 -5.36 39.39
C ARG A 570 -2.44 -4.93 37.96
N SER A 571 -3.29 -5.23 36.98
CA SER A 571 -3.10 -4.73 35.61
C SER A 571 -3.27 -3.21 35.62
N LEU A 572 -2.25 -2.50 35.13
CA LEU A 572 -2.28 -1.05 34.97
C LEU A 572 -3.40 -0.62 34.00
N VAL A 573 -3.63 -1.39 32.93
CA VAL A 573 -4.75 -1.14 32.01
C VAL A 573 -6.08 -1.26 32.75
N ARG A 574 -6.27 -2.29 33.58
CA ARG A 574 -7.49 -2.39 34.41
C ARG A 574 -7.61 -1.22 35.38
N MET A 575 -6.54 -0.92 36.12
CA MET A 575 -6.54 0.17 37.10
C MET A 575 -6.82 1.53 36.46
N LEU A 576 -6.47 1.78 35.20
CA LEU A 576 -6.73 3.07 34.56
C LEU A 576 -8.15 3.21 34.01
N TYR A 577 -8.79 2.11 33.61
CA TYR A 577 -10.03 2.16 32.84
C TYR A 577 -11.24 1.50 33.54
N HIS A 578 -11.04 0.83 34.68
CA HIS A 578 -12.14 0.23 35.42
C HIS A 578 -12.93 1.32 36.18
N PRO A 579 -14.28 1.28 36.19
CA PRO A 579 -15.11 2.34 36.80
C PRO A 579 -14.89 2.57 38.31
N ASN A 580 -14.33 1.58 39.02
CA ASN A 580 -14.03 1.67 40.45
C ASN A 580 -12.63 2.25 40.75
N SER A 581 -11.91 2.67 39.72
CA SER A 581 -10.62 3.34 39.85
C SER A 581 -10.85 4.82 40.15
N ILE A 582 -10.93 5.14 41.44
CA ILE A 582 -11.03 6.51 41.94
C ILE A 582 -9.82 7.31 41.46
N HIS A 583 -10.06 8.39 40.70
CA HIS A 583 -9.60 9.76 40.97
C HIS A 583 -10.13 10.68 39.86
N ASP A 584 -11.22 11.39 40.17
CA ASP A 584 -11.62 12.64 39.52
C ASP A 584 -10.56 13.74 39.70
#